data_AF-A0A950TUX4-F1
#
_entry.id   AF-A0A950TUX4-F1
#
_cell.length_a   1.000
_cell.length_b   1.000
_cell.length_c   1.000
_cell.angle_alpha   90.00
_cell.angle_beta   90.00
_cell.angle_gamma   90.00
#
_symmetry.space_group_name_H-M   'P 1'
#
loop_
_entity.id
_entity.type
_entity.pdbx_description
1 polymer ?
#
loop_
_entity_poly.entity_id
_entity_poly.type
_entity_poly.pdbx_seq_one_letter_code
_entity_poly.pdbx_strand_id
1 'polypeptide(L)'
;MRVLPVRNLALFSTLAAAAALAIALASEAWGGLVPCALCLLERWPYRIAIVLGLIAFFLPGRIARAVLALAAIVLLADAAFAMVHVGVEQGWWPSPLPE
;
A
#
# COMPACT_ATOMS: atom_id res chain seq x y z
N MET A 1 22.40 -9.25 13.06
CA MET A 1 21.19 -8.89 12.27
C MET A 1 21.11 -9.84 11.08
N ARG A 2 20.12 -10.75 11.04
CA ARG A 2 19.92 -11.62 9.86
C ARG A 2 19.20 -10.79 8.79
N VAL A 3 19.90 -10.44 7.71
CA VAL A 3 19.26 -9.85 6.52
C VAL A 3 18.38 -10.92 5.88
N LEU A 4 17.07 -10.68 5.85
CA LEU A 4 16.14 -11.58 5.18
C LEU A 4 16.50 -11.66 3.69
N PRO A 5 16.43 -12.86 3.07
CA PRO A 5 16.68 -12.96 1.63
C PRO A 5 15.64 -12.15 0.87
N VAL A 6 16.05 -11.55 -0.25
CA VAL A 6 15.23 -10.61 -1.05
C VAL A 6 13.88 -11.22 -1.45
N ARG A 7 13.83 -12.53 -1.72
CA ARG A 7 12.58 -13.26 -1.98
C ARG A 7 11.61 -13.26 -0.80
N ASN A 8 12.10 -13.38 0.44
CA ASN A 8 11.24 -13.32 1.62
C ASN A 8 10.70 -11.91 1.82
N LEU A 9 11.51 -10.87 1.56
CA LEU A 9 11.05 -9.48 1.60
C LEU A 9 9.99 -9.20 0.52
N ALA A 10 10.20 -9.73 -0.69
CA ALA A 10 9.23 -9.62 -1.78
C ALA A 10 7.91 -10.32 -1.44
N LEU A 11 7.96 -11.54 -0.92
CA LEU A 11 6.78 -12.27 -0.50
C LEU A 11 6.05 -11.57 0.66
N PHE A 12 6.80 -11.15 1.68
CA PHE A 12 6.23 -10.45 2.83
C PHE A 12 5.55 -9.15 2.43
N SER A 13 6.22 -8.30 1.65
CA SER A 13 5.63 -7.04 1.18
C SER A 13 4.38 -7.25 0.33
N THR A 14 4.40 -8.23 -0.57
CA THR A 14 3.24 -8.60 -1.39
C THR A 14 2.07 -9.04 -0.51
N LEU A 15 2.30 -9.96 0.43
CA LEU A 15 1.25 -10.49 1.30
C LEU A 15 0.70 -9.41 2.24
N ALA A 16 1.56 -8.56 2.80
CA ALA A 16 1.14 -7.47 3.66
C ALA A 16 0.27 -6.45 2.90
N ALA A 17 0.68 -6.04 1.69
CA ALA A 17 -0.10 -5.12 0.87
C ALA A 17 -1.44 -5.74 0.41
N ALA A 18 -1.42 -7.03 0.04
CA ALA A 18 -2.64 -7.76 -0.31
C ALA A 18 -3.58 -7.90 0.88
N ALA A 19 -3.07 -8.17 2.07
CA ALA A 19 -3.87 -8.26 3.29
C ALA A 19 -4.51 -6.90 3.64
N ALA A 20 -3.76 -5.80 3.57
CA ALA A 20 -4.29 -4.47 3.81
C ALA A 20 -5.42 -4.11 2.82
N LEU A 21 -5.20 -4.35 1.53
CA LEU A 21 -6.23 -4.12 0.51
C LEU A 21 -7.46 -5.02 0.70
N ALA A 22 -7.24 -6.30 1.05
CA ALA A 22 -8.33 -7.23 1.31
C ALA A 22 -9.16 -6.81 2.54
N ILE A 23 -8.52 -6.32 3.60
CA ILE A 23 -9.22 -5.78 4.77
C ILE A 23 -10.07 -4.57 4.36
N ALA A 24 -9.53 -3.63 3.58
CA ALA A 24 -10.29 -2.49 3.11
C ALA A 24 -11.52 -2.89 2.27
N LEU A 25 -11.36 -3.86 1.37
CA LEU A 25 -12.47 -4.40 0.56
C LEU A 25 -13.49 -5.16 1.39
N ALA A 26 -13.06 -5.92 2.39
CA ALA A 26 -13.96 -6.61 3.32
C ALA A 26 -14.74 -5.62 4.19
N SER A 27 -14.11 -4.54 4.65
CA SER A 27 -14.79 -3.49 5.40
C SER A 27 -15.84 -2.74 4.57
N GLU A 28 -15.63 -2.58 3.26
CA GLU A 28 -16.65 -2.05 2.35
C GLU A 28 -17.77 -3.07 2.10
N ALA A 29 -17.42 -4.29 1.69
CA ALA A 29 -18.40 -5.29 1.26
C ALA A 29 -19.22 -5.89 2.41
N TRP A 30 -18.61 -6.11 3.57
CA TRP A 30 -19.22 -6.76 4.73
C TRP A 30 -19.40 -5.82 5.92
N GLY A 31 -18.50 -4.84 6.08
CA GLY A 31 -18.61 -3.84 7.14
C GLY A 31 -19.58 -2.69 6.84
N GLY A 32 -20.04 -2.57 5.58
CA GLY A 32 -20.93 -1.48 5.17
C GLY A 32 -20.28 -0.10 5.22
N LEU A 33 -18.95 -0.01 5.30
CA LEU A 33 -18.23 1.26 5.30
C LEU A 33 -18.22 1.82 3.88
N VAL A 34 -18.86 2.99 3.71
CA VAL A 34 -18.85 3.71 2.45
C VAL A 34 -17.47 4.34 2.24
N PRO A 35 -16.77 4.02 1.14
CA PRO A 35 -15.45 4.59 0.90
C PRO A 35 -15.56 6.05 0.43
N CYS A 36 -14.71 6.91 0.99
CA CYS A 36 -14.50 8.27 0.48
C CYS A 36 -13.51 8.25 -0.71
N ALA A 37 -13.39 9.37 -1.42
CA ALA A 37 -12.47 9.49 -2.55
C ALA A 37 -10.99 9.27 -2.18
N LEU A 38 -10.57 9.72 -0.99
CA LEU A 38 -9.21 9.49 -0.47
C LEU A 38 -8.95 7.99 -0.20
N CYS A 39 -9.90 7.30 0.43
CA CYS A 39 -9.82 5.86 0.64
C CYS A 39 -9.67 5.10 -0.69
N LEU A 40 -10.41 5.50 -1.72
CA LEU A 40 -10.28 4.90 -3.06
C LEU A 40 -8.92 5.19 -3.70
N LEU A 41 -8.37 6.37 -3.48
CA LEU A 41 -7.03 6.74 -3.96
C LEU A 41 -5.94 5.89 -3.29
N GLU A 42 -5.99 5.71 -1.97
CA GLU A 42 -5.03 4.93 -1.17
C GLU A 42 -4.98 3.44 -1.57
N ARG A 43 -6.05 2.90 -2.17
CA ARG A 43 -6.04 1.52 -2.69
C ARG A 43 -5.04 1.31 -3.83
N TRP A 44 -4.73 2.35 -4.61
CA TRP A 44 -3.82 2.23 -5.76
C TRP A 44 -2.38 1.93 -5.35
N PRO A 45 -1.78 2.66 -4.39
CA PRO A 45 -0.48 2.29 -3.85
C PRO A 45 -0.36 0.83 -3.40
N TYR A 46 -1.36 0.27 -2.71
CA TYR A 46 -1.35 -1.15 -2.35
C TYR A 46 -1.35 -2.06 -3.58
N ARG A 47 -2.18 -1.78 -4.60
CA ARG A 47 -2.19 -2.55 -5.86
C ARG A 47 -0.84 -2.52 -6.56
N ILE A 48 -0.21 -1.34 -6.62
CA ILE A 48 1.12 -1.15 -7.22
C ILE A 48 2.16 -1.92 -6.40
N ALA A 49 2.13 -1.83 -5.08
CA ALA A 49 3.06 -2.54 -4.20
C ALA A 49 2.94 -4.06 -4.34
N ILE A 50 1.71 -4.61 -4.49
CA ILE A 50 1.48 -6.03 -4.77
C ILE A 50 2.15 -6.43 -6.09
N VAL A 51 1.92 -5.68 -7.17
CA VAL A 51 2.51 -5.97 -8.49
C VAL A 51 4.04 -5.90 -8.42
N LEU A 52 4.60 -4.87 -7.81
CA LEU A 52 6.05 -4.71 -7.65
C LEU A 52 6.66 -5.82 -6.79
N GLY A 53 6.00 -6.22 -5.69
CA GLY A 53 6.42 -7.33 -4.85
C GLY A 53 6.43 -8.67 -5.60
N LEU A 54 5.39 -8.95 -6.39
CA LEU A 54 5.34 -10.14 -7.25
C LEU A 54 6.45 -10.11 -8.30
N ILE A 55 6.67 -8.99 -8.97
CA ILE A 55 7.77 -8.82 -9.95
C ILE A 55 9.12 -9.06 -9.26
N ALA A 56 9.36 -8.46 -8.10
CA ALA A 56 10.60 -8.61 -7.35
C ALA A 56 10.87 -10.07 -6.93
N PHE A 57 9.83 -10.87 -6.69
CA PHE A 57 9.96 -12.27 -6.30
C PHE A 57 10.62 -13.14 -7.40
N PHE A 58 10.34 -12.84 -8.68
CA PHE A 58 10.87 -13.60 -9.83
C PHE A 58 12.17 -13.04 -10.40
N LEU A 59 12.63 -11.87 -9.94
CA LEU A 59 13.82 -11.21 -10.46
C LEU A 59 15.11 -11.59 -9.69
N PRO A 60 16.29 -11.49 -10.34
CA PRO A 60 17.56 -11.71 -9.69
C PRO A 60 17.83 -10.67 -8.60
N GLY A 61 18.54 -11.07 -7.53
CA GLY A 61 18.59 -10.32 -6.27
C GLY A 61 19.03 -8.85 -6.36
N ARG A 62 19.85 -8.44 -7.34
CA ARG A 62 20.20 -7.03 -7.55
C ARG A 62 19.00 -6.22 -8.08
N ILE A 63 18.31 -6.73 -9.09
CA ILE A 63 17.15 -6.07 -9.72
C ILE A 63 15.95 -6.11 -8.77
N ALA A 64 15.71 -7.25 -8.11
CA ALA A 64 14.65 -7.40 -7.13
C ALA A 64 14.77 -6.38 -5.98
N ARG A 65 15.98 -6.04 -5.53
CA ARG A 65 16.19 -4.97 -4.53
C ARG A 65 15.79 -3.59 -5.05
N ALA A 66 16.10 -3.26 -6.29
CA ALA A 66 15.69 -1.99 -6.89
C ALA A 66 14.16 -1.91 -7.02
N VAL A 67 13.52 -3.01 -7.43
CA VAL A 67 12.05 -3.09 -7.51
C VAL A 67 11.40 -2.97 -6.13
N LEU A 68 11.96 -3.61 -5.10
CA LEU A 68 11.46 -3.45 -3.72
C LEU A 68 11.71 -2.05 -3.16
N ALA A 69 12.81 -1.39 -3.53
CA ALA A 69 13.03 0.01 -3.17
C ALA A 69 11.94 0.91 -3.79
N LEU A 70 11.56 0.66 -5.04
CA LEU A 70 10.44 1.35 -5.67
C LEU A 70 9.11 1.07 -4.95
N ALA A 71 8.84 -0.19 -4.57
CA ALA A 71 7.66 -0.53 -3.79
C ALA A 71 7.63 0.19 -2.43
N ALA A 72 8.78 0.32 -1.77
CA ALA A 72 8.90 1.07 -0.54
C ALA A 72 8.60 2.57 -0.73
N ILE A 73 9.07 3.18 -1.82
CA ILE A 73 8.75 4.59 -2.15
C ILE A 73 7.25 4.76 -2.38
N VAL A 74 6.60 3.83 -3.09
CA VAL A 74 5.15 3.85 -3.32
C VAL A 74 4.39 3.78 -1.99
N LEU A 75 4.79 2.89 -1.07
CA LEU A 75 4.15 2.78 0.25
C LEU A 75 4.46 3.98 1.15
N LEU A 76 5.60 4.64 1.01
CA LEU A 76 5.89 5.89 1.71
C LEU A 76 5.02 7.03 1.21
N ALA A 77 4.74 7.09 -0.10
CA ALA A 77 3.78 8.03 -0.66
C ALA A 77 2.35 7.73 -0.14
N ASP A 78 1.97 6.46 -0.04
CA ASP A 78 0.71 6.05 0.59
C ASP A 78 0.61 6.51 2.05
N ALA A 79 1.67 6.35 2.83
CA ALA A 79 1.70 6.84 4.21
C ALA A 79 1.51 8.37 4.31
N ALA A 80 2.00 9.13 3.32
CA ALA A 80 1.74 10.56 3.24
C ALA A 80 0.25 10.84 2.92
N PHE A 81 -0.37 10.08 2.02
CA PHE A 81 -1.81 10.19 1.78
C PHE A 81 -2.63 9.81 3.01
N ALA A 82 -2.27 8.75 3.72
CA ALA A 82 -2.90 8.34 4.97
C ALA A 82 -2.84 9.43 6.04
N MET A 83 -1.73 10.17 6.14
CA MET A 83 -1.64 11.33 7.03
C MET A 83 -2.62 12.43 6.63
N VAL A 84 -2.73 12.72 5.32
CA VAL A 84 -3.71 13.68 4.81
C VAL A 84 -5.13 13.22 5.12
N HIS A 85 -5.43 11.93 4.90
CA HIS A 85 -6.74 11.34 5.12
C HIS A 85 -7.16 11.42 6.59
N VAL A 86 -6.29 10.97 7.51
CA VAL A 86 -6.54 11.11 8.94
C VAL A 86 -6.73 12.57 9.34
N GLY A 87 -5.94 13.50 8.79
CA GLY A 87 -6.11 14.92 9.08
C GLY A 87 -7.44 15.50 8.58
N VAL A 88 -7.98 14.99 7.46
CA VAL A 88 -9.33 15.35 7.00
C VAL A 88 -10.38 14.82 7.98
N GLU A 89 -10.27 13.55 8.39
CA GLU A 89 -11.21 12.94 9.35
C GLU A 89 -11.18 13.61 10.73
N GLN A 90 -10.01 14.07 11.17
CA GLN A 90 -9.83 14.82 12.42
C GLN A 90 -10.17 16.30 12.29
N GLY A 91 -10.55 16.77 11.09
CA GLY A 91 -10.92 18.16 10.82
C GLY A 91 -9.76 19.16 10.89
N TRP A 92 -8.51 18.69 10.73
CA TRP A 92 -7.33 19.56 10.69
C TRP A 92 -7.27 20.40 9.41
N TRP A 93 -7.79 19.86 8.30
CA TRP A 93 -7.86 20.53 6.99
C TRP A 93 -9.00 19.95 6.13
N PRO A 94 -9.46 20.68 5.10
CA PRO A 94 -10.45 20.17 4.15
C PRO A 94 -9.87 19.09 3.24
N SER A 95 -10.74 18.25 2.67
CA SER A 95 -10.34 17.26 1.67
C SER A 95 -9.81 17.95 0.40
N PRO A 96 -8.68 17.48 -0.17
CA PRO A 96 -8.22 17.93 -1.47
C PRO A 96 -9.00 17.29 -2.63
N LEU A 97 -9.84 16.28 -2.36
CA LEU A 97 -10.63 15.55 -3.34
C LEU A 97 -12.12 15.83 -3.16
N PRO A 98 -12.92 15.75 -4.25
CA PRO A 98 -14.36 15.84 -4.14
C PRO A 98 -14.90 14.66 -3.34
N GLU A 99 -15.87 14.95 -2.49
CA GLU A 99 -16.52 14.02 -1.56
C GLU A 99 -18.03 14.00 -1.79
#